data_AF-A0A965MC51-F1
#
_entry.id   AF-A0A965MC51-F1
#
_cell.length_a   1.000
_cell.length_b   1.000
_cell.length_c   1.000
_cell.angle_alpha   90.00
_cell.angle_beta   90.00
_cell.angle_gamma   90.00
#
_symmetry.space_group_name_H-M   'P 1'
#
loop_
_entity.id
_entity.type
_entity.pdbx_description
1 polymer ?
#
loop_
_entity_poly.entity_id
_entity_poly.type
_entity_poly.pdbx_seq_one_letter_code
_entity_poly.pdbx_strand_id
1 'polypeptide(L)'
;ALALQKAILTSGIALNEKELYGLSIGIGYGQVLYAESMEGYFGDEMNLASKLGEDIGGRDDILLTEAAYASLQEVDAYSFQELRESVSGVDLKYYSVEWRA
;
A
#
# COMPACT_ATOMS: atom_id res chain seq x y z
N ALA A 1 -1.87 0.26 8.60
CA ALA A 1 -1.63 1.38 7.67
C ALA A 1 -2.17 2.70 8.21
N LEU A 2 -3.49 2.87 8.37
CA LEU A 2 -4.10 4.15 8.80
C LEU A 2 -3.52 4.75 10.09
N ALA A 3 -3.30 3.94 11.14
CA ALA A 3 -2.69 4.42 12.37
C ALA A 3 -1.25 4.93 12.19
N LEU A 4 -0.46 4.29 11.31
CA LEU A 4 0.91 4.70 11.00
C LEU A 4 0.92 6.02 10.22
N GLN A 5 0.08 6.13 9.18
CA GLN A 5 -0.09 7.36 8.43
C GLN A 5 -0.49 8.52 9.35
N LYS A 6 -1.50 8.31 10.20
CA LYS A 6 -1.93 9.31 11.20
C LYS A 6 -0.81 9.72 12.15
N ALA A 7 -0.01 8.75 12.64
CA ALA A 7 1.10 9.04 13.52
C ALA A 7 2.19 9.88 12.84
N ILE A 8 2.56 9.55 11.61
CA ILE A 8 3.55 10.31 10.83
C ILE A 8 3.03 11.70 10.50
N LEU A 9 1.79 11.84 10.03
CA LEU A 9 1.17 13.14 9.78
C LEU A 9 1.12 14.01 11.05
N THR A 10 0.80 13.43 12.20
CA THR A 10 0.72 14.18 13.48
C THR A 10 2.11 14.51 14.05
N SER A 11 3.14 13.75 13.70
CA SER A 11 4.50 13.95 14.23
C SER A 11 5.14 15.26 13.79
N GLY A 12 4.71 15.82 12.65
CA GLY A 12 5.29 17.03 12.08
C GLY A 12 6.75 16.87 11.64
N ILE A 13 7.23 15.64 11.40
CA ILE A 13 8.58 15.38 10.90
C ILE A 13 8.72 16.07 9.54
N ALA A 14 9.68 16.99 9.44
CA ALA A 14 10.00 17.65 8.19
C ALA A 14 10.89 16.74 7.32
N LEU A 15 10.55 16.57 6.05
CA LEU A 15 11.44 16.00 5.05
C LEU A 15 12.44 17.05 4.57
N ASN A 16 11.97 18.28 4.40
CA ASN A 16 12.77 19.48 4.10
C ASN A 16 12.03 20.75 4.57
N GLU A 17 12.51 21.93 4.21
CA GLU A 17 11.95 23.23 4.62
C GLU A 17 10.48 23.45 4.21
N LYS A 18 9.98 22.71 3.20
CA LYS A 18 8.66 22.92 2.60
C LYS A 18 7.74 21.70 2.72
N GLU A 19 8.28 20.53 3.04
CA GLU A 19 7.57 19.26 2.96
C GLU A 19 7.67 18.49 4.28
N LEU A 20 6.54 17.90 4.67
CA LEU A 20 6.49 16.95 5.77
C LEU A 20 6.71 15.54 5.25
N TYR A 21 7.31 14.71 6.09
CA TYR A 21 7.45 13.28 5.86
C TYR A 21 6.07 12.63 5.78
N GLY A 22 5.88 11.75 4.79
CA GLY A 22 4.65 10.99 4.59
C GLY A 22 4.94 9.51 4.35
N LEU A 23 3.90 8.68 4.29
CA LEU A 23 4.04 7.24 4.06
C LEU A 23 3.32 6.81 2.79
N SER A 24 4.01 6.09 1.92
CA SER A 24 3.36 5.28 0.88
C SER A 24 3.29 3.84 1.38
N ILE A 25 2.12 3.20 1.32
CA ILE A 25 1.89 1.85 1.84
C ILE A 25 1.16 1.01 0.81
N GLY A 26 1.85 -0.01 0.28
CA GLY A 26 1.22 -1.09 -0.49
C GLY A 26 0.89 -2.29 0.39
N ILE A 27 -0.29 -2.87 0.21
CA ILE A 27 -0.79 -4.01 1.00
C ILE A 27 -1.20 -5.13 0.05
N GLY A 28 -0.62 -6.30 0.24
CA GLY A 28 -0.99 -7.54 -0.43
C GLY A 28 -1.55 -8.58 0.53
N TYR A 29 -2.35 -9.50 0.01
CA TYR A 29 -2.87 -10.65 0.75
C TYR A 29 -2.91 -11.89 -0.14
N GLY A 30 -2.19 -12.93 0.26
CA GLY A 30 -2.07 -14.14 -0.54
C GLY A 30 -0.97 -15.06 -0.05
N GLN A 31 -0.73 -16.12 -0.81
CA GLN A 31 0.33 -17.06 -0.52
C GLN A 31 1.70 -16.47 -0.89
N VAL A 32 2.65 -16.62 0.03
CA VAL A 32 4.04 -16.24 -0.16
C VAL A 32 4.94 -17.37 0.33
N LEU A 33 6.10 -17.51 -0.26
CA LEU A 33 7.14 -18.44 0.15
C LEU A 33 8.04 -17.75 1.16
N TYR A 34 8.20 -18.34 2.33
CA TYR A 34 9.22 -17.91 3.29
C TYR A 34 10.53 -18.64 2.97
N ALA A 35 11.59 -17.88 2.65
CA ALA A 35 12.91 -18.43 2.43
C ALA A 35 13.77 -18.19 3.68
N GLU A 36 13.85 -19.20 4.55
CA GLU A 36 14.56 -19.14 5.82
C GLU A 36 16.04 -18.71 5.66
N SER A 37 16.72 -19.19 4.62
CA SER A 37 18.13 -18.87 4.36
C SER A 37 18.39 -17.44 3.87
N MET A 38 17.36 -16.74 3.39
CA MET A 38 17.46 -15.38 2.85
C MET A 38 16.72 -14.35 3.72
N GLU A 39 16.11 -14.79 4.82
CA GLU A 39 15.30 -13.97 5.72
C GLU A 39 14.26 -13.09 4.98
N GLY A 40 13.43 -13.72 4.12
CA GLY A 40 12.46 -12.97 3.32
C GLY A 40 11.24 -13.76 2.87
N TYR A 41 10.22 -13.01 2.46
CA TYR A 41 9.02 -13.54 1.82
C TYR A 41 9.06 -13.23 0.33
N PHE A 42 8.74 -14.22 -0.49
CA PHE A 42 8.82 -14.17 -1.94
C PHE A 42 7.52 -14.64 -2.56
N GLY A 43 7.14 -14.03 -3.68
CA GLY A 43 5.95 -14.42 -4.42
C GLY A 43 5.32 -13.23 -5.10
N ASP A 44 4.39 -13.52 -6.00
CA ASP A 44 3.72 -12.49 -6.80
C ASP A 44 3.04 -11.47 -5.89
N GLU A 45 2.30 -11.92 -4.89
CA GLU A 45 1.58 -11.01 -3.99
C GLU A 45 2.49 -10.04 -3.23
N MET A 46 3.66 -10.52 -2.78
CA MET A 46 4.67 -9.67 -2.15
C MET A 46 5.22 -8.64 -3.13
N ASN A 47 5.51 -9.05 -4.36
CA ASN A 47 5.99 -8.15 -5.41
C ASN A 47 4.92 -7.10 -5.76
N LEU A 48 3.65 -7.49 -5.88
CA LEU A 48 2.54 -6.58 -6.17
C LEU A 48 2.40 -5.53 -5.07
N ALA A 49 2.42 -5.94 -3.79
CA ALA A 49 2.37 -5.02 -2.66
C ALA A 49 3.56 -4.05 -2.65
N SER A 50 4.77 -4.54 -2.94
CA SER A 50 5.97 -3.70 -3.06
C SER A 50 5.82 -2.67 -4.18
N LYS A 51 5.34 -3.08 -5.36
CA LYS A 51 5.09 -2.18 -6.51
C LYS A 51 4.07 -1.10 -6.19
N LEU A 52 2.98 -1.46 -5.50
CA LEU A 52 2.00 -0.48 -5.06
C LEU A 52 2.63 0.55 -4.10
N GLY A 53 3.46 0.12 -3.15
CA GLY A 53 4.07 1.04 -2.18
C GLY A 53 5.22 1.89 -2.73
N GLU A 54 6.00 1.37 -3.67
CA GLU A 54 7.25 1.97 -4.14
C GLU A 54 7.11 2.64 -5.52
N ASP A 55 6.56 1.90 -6.50
CA ASP A 55 6.55 2.34 -7.89
C ASP A 55 5.33 3.20 -8.22
N ILE A 56 4.17 2.85 -7.66
CA ILE A 56 2.88 3.50 -7.97
C ILE A 56 2.49 4.52 -6.89
N GLY A 57 2.69 4.17 -5.61
CA GLY A 57 2.16 4.93 -4.49
C GLY A 57 2.82 6.30 -4.34
N GLY A 58 1.99 7.32 -4.19
CA GLY A 58 2.38 8.66 -3.84
C GLY A 58 2.46 8.88 -2.32
N ARG A 59 2.72 10.13 -1.95
CA ARG A 59 2.75 10.54 -0.55
C ARG A 59 1.39 10.31 0.09
N ASP A 60 1.40 9.62 1.23
CA ASP A 60 0.22 9.33 2.05
C ASP A 60 -0.78 8.39 1.36
N ASP A 61 -0.38 7.66 0.31
CA ASP A 61 -1.23 6.65 -0.29
C ASP A 61 -1.24 5.35 0.53
N ILE A 62 -2.41 4.72 0.59
CA ILE A 62 -2.60 3.36 1.10
C ILE A 62 -3.30 2.58 -0.01
N LEU A 63 -2.55 1.70 -0.65
CA LEU A 63 -2.98 0.96 -1.83
C LEU A 63 -3.07 -0.54 -1.50
N LEU A 64 -4.14 -1.17 -1.97
CA LEU A 64 -4.40 -2.60 -1.79
C LEU A 64 -4.38 -3.29 -3.15
N THR A 65 -3.74 -4.45 -3.22
CA THR A 65 -3.93 -5.37 -4.35
C THR A 65 -5.39 -5.80 -4.43
N GLU A 66 -5.81 -6.31 -5.59
CA GLU A 66 -7.16 -6.85 -5.73
C GLU A 66 -7.45 -7.98 -4.72
N ALA A 67 -6.47 -8.86 -4.46
CA ALA A 67 -6.60 -9.94 -3.49
C ALA A 67 -6.73 -9.42 -2.04
N ALA A 68 -5.98 -8.38 -1.68
CA ALA A 68 -6.10 -7.72 -0.37
C ALA A 68 -7.47 -7.08 -0.18
N TYR A 69 -7.96 -6.32 -1.16
CA TYR A 69 -9.29 -5.71 -1.09
C TYR A 69 -10.40 -6.77 -0.98
N ALA A 70 -10.35 -7.82 -1.80
CA ALA A 70 -11.35 -8.89 -1.80
C ALA A 70 -11.39 -9.70 -0.50
N SER A 71 -10.32 -9.67 0.30
CA SER A 71 -10.19 -10.41 1.56
C SER A 71 -10.62 -9.61 2.79
N LEU A 72 -10.98 -8.33 2.63
CA LEU A 72 -11.48 -7.49 3.72
C LEU A 72 -12.86 -7.95 4.19
N GLN A 73 -13.05 -8.02 5.51
CA GLN A 73 -14.33 -8.38 6.13
C GLN A 73 -15.22 -7.16 6.45
N GLU A 74 -14.62 -6.00 6.72
CA GLU A 74 -15.30 -4.77 7.13
C GLU A 74 -15.10 -3.65 6.10
N VAL A 75 -15.48 -3.91 4.84
CA VAL A 75 -15.27 -2.96 3.73
C VAL A 75 -16.04 -1.65 3.95
N ASP A 76 -17.24 -1.69 4.52
CA ASP A 76 -18.10 -0.52 4.73
C ASP A 76 -17.53 0.51 5.72
N ALA A 77 -16.52 0.14 6.52
CA ALA A 77 -15.83 1.05 7.42
C ALA A 77 -14.89 2.04 6.69
N TYR A 78 -14.61 1.79 5.41
CA TYR A 78 -13.66 2.57 4.61
C TYR A 78 -14.25 2.91 3.24
N SER A 79 -13.66 3.90 2.56
CA SER A 79 -13.97 4.19 1.17
C SER A 79 -12.81 3.78 0.29
N PHE A 80 -13.12 3.23 -0.88
CA PHE A 80 -12.13 2.72 -1.80
C PHE A 80 -12.38 3.24 -3.20
N GLN A 81 -11.30 3.59 -3.90
CA GLN A 81 -11.31 3.87 -5.32
C GLN A 81 -10.63 2.73 -6.06
N GLU A 82 -11.34 2.06 -6.99
CA GLU A 82 -10.73 1.11 -7.92
C GLU A 82 -9.91 1.86 -8.98
N LEU A 83 -8.67 1.43 -9.18
CA LEU A 83 -7.72 2.01 -10.11
C LEU A 83 -7.05 0.90 -10.95
N ARG A 84 -6.53 1.28 -12.11
CA ARG A 84 -5.78 0.39 -12.99
C ARG A 84 -4.58 1.10 -13.58
N GLU A 85 -3.44 0.42 -13.59
CA GLU A 85 -2.18 0.98 -14.09
C GLU A 85 -1.26 -0.10 -14.64
N SER A 86 -0.42 0.25 -15.62
CA SER A 86 0.59 -0.65 -16.17
C SER A 86 1.97 -0.17 -15.72
N VAL A 87 2.66 -0.96 -14.90
CA VAL A 87 3.98 -0.62 -14.35
C VAL A 87 4.93 -1.80 -14.52
N SER A 88 6.16 -1.54 -15.00
CA SER A 88 7.17 -2.57 -15.23
C SER A 88 6.69 -3.77 -16.09
N GLY A 89 5.75 -3.54 -17.01
CA GLY A 89 5.19 -4.58 -17.88
C GLY A 89 4.07 -5.43 -17.24
N VAL A 90 3.56 -5.03 -16.07
CA VAL A 90 2.45 -5.70 -15.38
C VAL A 90 1.24 -4.76 -15.34
N ASP A 91 0.10 -5.24 -15.82
CA ASP A 91 -1.19 -4.55 -15.66
C ASP A 91 -1.79 -4.89 -14.30
N LEU A 92 -1.98 -3.85 -13.47
CA LEU A 92 -2.43 -3.97 -12.10
C LEU A 92 -3.81 -3.36 -11.95
N LYS A 93 -4.72 -4.11 -11.32
CA LYS A 93 -5.95 -3.59 -10.73
C LYS A 93 -5.75 -3.51 -9.22
N TYR A 94 -5.99 -2.34 -8.65
CA TYR A 94 -5.74 -2.07 -7.24
C TYR A 94 -6.77 -1.09 -6.68
N TYR A 95 -6.76 -0.92 -5.36
CA TYR A 95 -7.72 -0.07 -4.66
C TYR A 95 -6.98 0.92 -3.76
N SER A 96 -7.27 2.21 -3.90
CA SER A 96 -6.79 3.24 -2.97
C SER A 96 -7.79 3.45 -1.85
N VAL A 97 -7.32 3.57 -0.60
CA VAL A 97 -8.17 3.94 0.54
C VAL A 97 -8.40 5.44 0.52
N GLU A 98 -9.64 5.87 0.24
CA GLU A 98 -10.04 7.26 0.37
C GLU A 98 -10.36 7.56 1.83
N TRP A 99 -9.58 8.45 2.44
CA TRP A 99 -9.87 8.92 3.78
C TRP A 99 -11.14 9.78 3.77
N ARG A 100 -12.16 9.36 4.52
CA ARG A 100 -13.25 10.26 4.93
C ARG A 100 -12.86 10.86 6.27
N ALA A 101 -12.46 12.14 6.24
CA ALA A 101 -12.28 12.94 7.45
C ALA A 101 -13.64 13.24 8.10
#